data_AF-A0AAN8F9F6-F1
#
_entry.id   AF-A0AAN8F9F6-F1
#
_cell.length_a   1.000
_cell.length_b   1.000
_cell.length_c   1.000
_cell.angle_alpha   90.00
_cell.angle_beta   90.00
_cell.angle_gamma   90.00
#
_symmetry.space_group_name_H-M   'P 1'
#
loop_
_entity.id
_entity.type
_entity.pdbx_description
1 polymer ?
#
loop_
_entity_poly.entity_id
_entity_poly.type
_entity_poly.pdbx_seq_one_letter_code
_entity_poly.pdbx_strand_id
1 'polypeptide(L)'
;MRSILVPLALLCIVSAKRDADQKLKACCARQKSADKECKRRFCGFSAMNQKNVLHFLNLCSPRGDTVKGMWDCASSRHDHRQCCQRK
;
A
#
# COMPACT_ATOMS: atom_id res chain seq x y z
N MET A 1 -38.79 27.08 -30.37
CA MET A 1 -37.47 27.31 -29.76
C MET A 1 -37.65 27.42 -28.25
N ARG A 2 -37.40 26.34 -27.50
CA ARG A 2 -37.30 26.39 -26.03
C ARG A 2 -35.93 25.83 -25.70
N SER A 3 -34.99 26.75 -25.47
CA SER A 3 -33.60 26.45 -25.14
C SER A 3 -33.54 25.70 -23.82
N ILE A 4 -33.12 24.45 -23.89
CA ILE A 4 -32.89 23.59 -22.73
C ILE A 4 -31.58 24.06 -22.08
N LEU A 5 -31.68 24.82 -20.99
CA LEU A 5 -30.56 25.07 -20.08
C LEU A 5 -30.39 23.84 -19.17
N VAL A 6 -29.58 22.87 -19.61
CA VAL A 6 -28.96 21.92 -18.66
C VAL A 6 -27.62 22.54 -18.29
N PRO A 7 -27.41 23.02 -17.05
CA PRO A 7 -26.07 23.29 -16.59
C PRO A 7 -25.41 21.92 -16.45
N LEU A 8 -24.58 21.58 -17.42
CA LEU A 8 -23.71 20.43 -17.46
C LEU A 8 -22.91 20.43 -16.15
N ALA A 9 -23.36 19.61 -15.18
CA ALA A 9 -22.70 19.43 -13.92
C ALA A 9 -21.24 19.06 -14.21
N LEU A 10 -20.37 20.03 -13.94
CA LEU A 10 -18.93 19.92 -14.02
C LEU A 10 -18.50 18.92 -12.94
N LEU A 11 -18.65 17.63 -13.23
CA LEU A 11 -18.11 16.53 -12.45
C LEU A 11 -16.58 16.66 -12.53
N CYS A 12 -16.02 17.44 -11.61
CA CYS A 12 -14.61 17.40 -11.28
C CYS A 12 -14.29 15.99 -10.80
N ILE A 13 -13.86 15.13 -11.72
CA ILE A 13 -13.39 13.79 -11.41
C ILE A 13 -12.06 13.97 -10.67
N VAL A 14 -12.13 14.16 -9.35
CA VAL A 14 -10.93 14.26 -8.51
C VAL A 14 -10.30 12.88 -8.48
N SER A 15 -9.30 12.64 -9.33
CA SER A 15 -8.52 11.41 -9.31
C SER A 15 -7.72 11.38 -8.01
N ALA A 16 -8.27 10.74 -6.97
CA ALA A 16 -7.64 10.60 -5.67
C ALA A 16 -6.35 9.77 -5.82
N LYS A 17 -5.22 10.48 -5.90
CA LYS A 17 -3.89 9.90 -6.04
C LYS A 17 -3.52 9.16 -4.76
N ARG A 18 -3.08 7.90 -4.88
CA ARG A 18 -2.66 7.14 -3.70
C ARG A 18 -1.38 7.71 -3.10
N ASP A 19 -1.37 7.92 -1.79
CA ASP A 19 -0.16 8.26 -1.05
C ASP A 19 0.78 7.03 -0.93
N ALA A 20 2.00 7.25 -0.44
CA ALA A 20 3.02 6.21 -0.36
C ALA A 20 2.59 5.01 0.51
N ASP A 21 1.90 5.26 1.64
CA ASP A 21 1.43 4.21 2.55
C ASP A 21 0.32 3.37 1.91
N GLN A 22 -0.61 4.02 1.21
CA GLN A 22 -1.64 3.33 0.43
C GLN A 22 -1.03 2.44 -0.67
N LYS A 23 0.05 2.90 -1.32
CA LYS A 23 0.78 2.09 -2.31
C LYS A 23 1.45 0.88 -1.66
N LEU A 24 2.12 1.05 -0.52
CA LEU A 24 2.76 -0.05 0.21
C LEU A 24 1.73 -1.07 0.68
N LYS A 25 0.61 -0.64 1.27
CA LYS A 25 -0.51 -1.51 1.68
C LYS A 25 -1.01 -2.36 0.52
N ALA A 26 -1.24 -1.74 -0.64
CA ALA A 26 -1.68 -2.45 -1.83
C ALA A 26 -0.64 -3.46 -2.37
N CYS A 27 0.65 -3.15 -2.28
CA CYS A 27 1.72 -4.05 -2.69
C CYS A 27 1.85 -5.24 -1.72
N CYS A 28 1.93 -4.96 -0.42
CA CYS A 28 2.09 -5.93 0.65
C CYS A 28 0.91 -6.92 0.72
N ALA A 29 -0.32 -6.46 0.44
CA ALA A 29 -1.50 -7.32 0.36
C ALA A 29 -1.40 -8.42 -0.72
N ARG A 30 -0.62 -8.20 -1.78
CA ARG A 30 -0.41 -9.17 -2.86
C ARG A 30 0.60 -10.26 -2.51
N GLN A 31 1.32 -10.13 -1.40
CA GLN A 31 2.32 -11.12 -1.03
C GLN A 31 1.65 -12.42 -0.58
N LYS A 32 1.78 -13.48 -1.39
CA LYS A 32 1.09 -14.76 -1.19
C LYS A 32 1.77 -15.62 -0.12
N SER A 33 3.09 -15.53 0.00
CA SER A 33 3.90 -16.29 0.94
C SER A 33 3.91 -15.72 2.37
N ALA A 34 3.51 -14.47 2.54
CA ALA A 34 3.46 -13.83 3.86
C ALA A 34 2.18 -14.19 4.62
N ASP A 35 2.35 -14.45 5.91
CA ASP A 35 1.27 -14.75 6.84
C ASP A 35 0.18 -13.66 6.85
N LYS A 36 -1.09 -14.10 6.97
CA LYS A 36 -2.26 -13.21 6.86
C LYS A 36 -2.35 -12.21 8.00
N GLU A 37 -2.04 -12.62 9.23
CA GLU A 37 -2.12 -11.73 10.38
C GLU A 37 -0.98 -10.71 10.36
N CYS A 38 0.23 -11.15 10.02
CA CYS A 38 1.37 -10.26 9.84
C CYS A 38 1.07 -9.19 8.80
N LYS A 39 0.51 -9.56 7.64
CA LYS A 39 0.05 -8.60 6.64
C LYS A 39 -0.98 -7.62 7.21
N ARG A 40 -1.99 -8.11 7.92
CA ARG A 40 -3.04 -7.27 8.48
C ARG A 40 -2.51 -6.24 9.46
N ARG A 41 -1.53 -6.61 10.28
CA ARG A 41 -0.99 -5.76 11.36
C ARG A 41 0.14 -4.86 10.92
N PHE A 42 0.97 -5.29 9.96
CA PHE A 42 2.23 -4.62 9.62
C PHE A 42 2.39 -4.23 8.14
N CYS A 43 1.39 -4.43 7.27
CA CYS A 43 1.41 -3.83 5.94
C CYS A 43 1.13 -2.32 6.03
N GLY A 44 2.19 -1.51 6.05
CA GLY A 44 2.12 -0.05 6.01
C GLY A 44 3.26 0.61 6.79
N PHE A 45 3.65 1.82 6.40
CA PHE A 45 4.69 2.59 7.08
C PHE A 45 4.27 3.00 8.49
N SER A 46 2.97 3.24 8.71
CA SER A 46 2.43 3.55 10.04
C SER A 46 2.64 2.40 11.03
N ALA A 47 2.61 1.16 10.56
CA ALA A 47 2.73 -0.04 11.38
C ALA A 47 4.17 -0.58 11.45
N MET A 48 4.90 -0.51 10.34
CA MET A 48 6.29 -0.94 10.23
C MET A 48 7.21 0.28 10.28
N ASN A 49 7.46 0.75 11.48
CA ASN A 49 8.35 1.87 11.78
C ASN A 49 9.33 1.49 12.89
N GLN A 50 10.30 2.36 13.19
CA GLN A 50 11.34 2.10 14.19
C GLN A 50 10.79 1.73 15.58
N LYS A 51 9.64 2.26 15.99
CA LYS A 51 9.04 1.96 17.31
C LYS A 51 8.44 0.55 17.35
N ASN A 52 7.95 0.06 16.22
CA ASN A 52 7.20 -1.20 16.13
C ASN A 52 7.97 -2.32 15.43
N VAL A 53 9.16 -2.05 14.89
CA VAL A 53 9.95 -3.03 14.12
C VAL A 53 10.29 -4.28 14.93
N LEU A 54 10.64 -4.12 16.21
CA LEU A 54 10.92 -5.26 17.10
C LEU A 54 9.66 -6.11 17.33
N HIS A 55 8.50 -5.49 17.50
CA HIS A 55 7.23 -6.22 17.66
C HIS A 55 6.86 -7.00 16.38
N PHE A 56 7.05 -6.38 15.23
CA PHE A 56 6.92 -7.03 13.93
C PHE A 56 7.84 -8.25 13.80
N LEU A 57 9.14 -8.09 14.09
CA LEU A 57 10.11 -9.17 14.03
C LEU A 57 9.73 -10.31 14.98
N ASN A 58 9.41 -10.01 16.23
CA ASN A 58 9.05 -11.05 17.21
C ASN A 58 7.78 -11.82 16.81
N LEU A 59 6.75 -11.15 16.29
CA LEU A 59 5.50 -11.82 15.92
C LEU A 59 5.61 -12.62 14.61
N CYS A 60 6.37 -12.10 13.64
CA CYS A 60 6.36 -12.59 12.27
C CYS A 60 7.57 -13.46 11.91
N SER A 61 8.69 -13.40 12.65
CA SER A 61 9.87 -14.25 12.42
C SER A 61 9.57 -15.75 12.50
N PRO A 62 8.75 -16.27 13.45
CA PRO A 62 8.42 -17.70 13.46
C PRO A 62 7.51 -18.13 12.31
N ARG A 63 6.98 -17.21 11.49
CA ARG A 63 6.01 -17.48 10.42
C ARG A 63 6.69 -17.68 9.05
N GLY A 64 7.84 -18.37 9.06
CA GLY A 64 8.65 -18.65 7.88
C GLY A 64 9.16 -17.38 7.18
N ASP A 65 9.08 -17.34 5.86
CA ASP A 65 9.60 -16.24 5.03
C ASP A 65 8.77 -14.94 5.12
N THR A 66 7.80 -14.85 6.04
CA THR A 66 6.91 -13.69 6.20
C THR A 66 7.69 -12.40 6.42
N VAL A 67 8.66 -12.39 7.35
CA VAL A 67 9.45 -11.18 7.64
C VAL A 67 10.21 -10.74 6.40
N LYS A 68 10.95 -11.65 5.76
CA LYS A 68 11.70 -11.36 4.54
C LYS A 68 10.79 -10.85 3.43
N GLY A 69 9.69 -11.53 3.14
CA GLY A 69 8.77 -11.17 2.07
C GLY A 69 8.06 -9.83 2.30
N MET A 70 7.75 -9.47 3.54
CA MET A 70 7.17 -8.17 3.88
C MET A 70 8.22 -7.06 3.92
N TRP A 71 9.42 -7.36 4.43
CA TRP A 71 10.53 -6.43 4.48
C TRP A 71 11.06 -6.09 3.10
N ASP A 72 11.18 -7.06 2.18
CA ASP A 72 11.57 -6.84 0.79
C ASP A 72 10.56 -5.93 0.06
N CYS A 73 9.28 -6.02 0.41
CA CYS A 73 8.23 -5.15 -0.12
C CYS A 73 8.35 -3.70 0.38
N ALA A 74 8.77 -3.50 1.64
CA ALA A 74 8.88 -2.16 2.23
C ALA A 74 10.25 -1.50 2.04
N SER A 75 11.32 -2.28 2.05
CA SER A 75 12.69 -1.85 1.78
C SER A 75 13.04 -1.83 0.30
N SER A 76 12.13 -2.34 -0.54
CA SER A 76 12.21 -2.42 -1.99
C SER A 76 13.62 -2.63 -2.54
N ARG A 77 14.04 -3.89 -2.69
CA ARG A 77 15.03 -4.28 -3.71
C ARG A 77 14.39 -4.44 -5.09
N HIS A 78 13.26 -3.77 -5.34
CA HIS A 78 12.46 -3.88 -6.57
C HIS A 78 12.35 -2.51 -7.25
N ASP A 79 12.49 -2.45 -8.57
CA ASP A 79 12.43 -1.18 -9.31
C ASP A 79 10.99 -0.63 -9.32
N HIS A 80 10.72 0.32 -8.44
CA HIS A 80 9.43 0.99 -8.34
C HIS A 80 9.24 2.16 -9.32
N ARG A 81 10.16 2.41 -10.27
CA ARG A 81 10.06 3.53 -11.23
C ARG A 81 8.72 3.56 -11.95
N GLN A 82 8.21 2.43 -12.43
CA GLN A 82 6.90 2.38 -13.08
C GLN A 82 5.73 2.73 -12.13
N CYS A 83 5.78 2.29 -10.87
CA CYS A 83 4.79 2.66 -9.84
C CYS A 83 4.87 4.14 -9.43
N CYS A 84 6.06 4.74 -9.50
CA CYS A 84 6.28 6.17 -9.25
C CYS A 84 5.81 7.03 -10.43
N GLN A 85 6.08 6.62 -11.67
CA GLN A 85 5.72 7.34 -12.89
C GLN A 85 4.22 7.32 -13.18
N ARG A 86 3.52 6.24 -12.82
CA ARG A 86 2.06 6.11 -13.04
C ARG A 86 1.19 6.91 -12.05
N LYS A 87 1.85 7.71 -11.21
CA LYS A 87 1.31 8.81 -10.41
C LYS A 87 -0.16 8.67 -10.02
#